data_AF-A0AA43HWT2-F1
#
_entry.id   AF-A0AA43HWT2-F1
#
_cell.length_a   1.000
_cell.length_b   1.000
_cell.length_c   1.000
_cell.angle_alpha   90.00
_cell.angle_beta   90.00
_cell.angle_gamma   90.00
#
_symmetry.space_group_name_H-M   'P 1'
#
loop_
_entity.id
_entity.type
_entity.pdbx_description
1 polymer ?
#
loop_
_entity_poly.entity_id
_entity_poly.type
_entity_poly.pdbx_seq_one_letter_code
_entity_poly.pdbx_strand_id
1 'polypeptide(L)'
;MQKGNIIMIVRTDEEIQETIGMVNARLQEKLINRHVNAAIKEGYKEALHILCEKITTIDDIPTRVKSTQGRFIAWLAVDYLIGQCDQKTLVNVPIKKQP
;
A
#
# COMPACT_ATOMS: atom_id res chain seq x y z
N MET A 1 -25.55 -19.95 12.48
CA MET A 1 -24.73 -18.83 11.98
C MET A 1 -23.66 -19.43 11.08
N GLN A 2 -23.81 -19.35 9.76
CA GLN A 2 -22.79 -19.84 8.83
C GLN A 2 -21.57 -18.90 8.93
N LYS A 3 -20.45 -19.41 9.44
CA LYS A 3 -19.14 -18.81 9.17
C LYS A 3 -18.92 -18.99 7.67
N GLY A 4 -19.14 -17.94 6.90
CA GLY A 4 -18.72 -17.93 5.51
C GLY A 4 -17.21 -18.18 5.49
N ASN A 5 -16.78 -19.27 4.87
CA ASN A 5 -15.38 -19.46 4.53
C ASN A 5 -15.04 -18.35 3.52
N ILE A 6 -14.52 -17.22 4.00
CA ILE A 6 -13.87 -16.24 3.16
C ILE A 6 -12.60 -16.94 2.67
N ILE A 7 -12.62 -17.41 1.42
CA ILE A 7 -11.40 -17.83 0.74
C ILE A 7 -10.57 -16.55 0.61
N MET A 8 -9.62 -16.34 1.52
CA MET A 8 -8.61 -15.30 1.34
C MET A 8 -7.79 -15.72 0.13
N ILE A 9 -8.03 -15.07 -1.01
CA ILE A 9 -7.19 -15.22 -2.19
C ILE A 9 -5.90 -14.46 -1.88
N VAL A 10 -4.93 -15.17 -1.31
CA VAL A 10 -3.60 -14.63 -1.05
C VAL A 10 -2.93 -14.37 -2.40
N ARG A 11 -2.32 -13.19 -2.53
CA ARG A 11 -1.60 -12.82 -3.76
C ARG A 11 -0.41 -13.74 -3.99
N THR A 12 -0.22 -14.10 -5.25
CA THR A 12 0.94 -14.86 -5.69
C THR A 12 2.20 -13.99 -5.64
N ASP A 13 3.36 -14.64 -5.56
CA ASP A 13 4.65 -13.93 -5.55
C ASP A 13 4.87 -13.12 -6.83
N GLU A 14 4.37 -13.59 -7.98
CA GLU A 14 4.43 -12.86 -9.25
C GLU A 14 3.60 -11.57 -9.20
N GLU A 15 2.35 -11.65 -8.74
CA GLU A 15 1.48 -10.48 -8.54
C GLU A 15 2.07 -9.48 -7.53
N ILE A 16 2.73 -9.98 -6.48
CA ILE A 16 3.40 -9.13 -5.48
C ILE A 16 4.60 -8.42 -6.12
N GLN A 17 5.44 -9.13 -6.88
CA GLN A 17 6.60 -8.54 -7.55
C GLN A 17 6.21 -7.47 -8.58
N GLU A 18 5.16 -7.73 -9.38
CA GLU A 18 4.62 -6.72 -10.29
C GLU A 18 4.18 -5.46 -9.53
N THR A 19 3.46 -5.64 -8.43
CA THR A 19 2.94 -4.54 -7.61
C THR A 19 4.06 -3.75 -6.94
N ILE A 20 5.12 -4.41 -6.47
CA ILE A 20 6.34 -3.77 -5.98
C ILE A 20 6.94 -2.87 -7.05
N GLY A 21 7.01 -3.35 -8.30
CA GLY A 21 7.47 -2.56 -9.45
C GLY A 21 6.63 -1.29 -9.66
N MET A 22 5.31 -1.41 -9.58
CA MET A 22 4.40 -0.27 -9.73
C MET A 22 4.50 0.73 -8.58
N VAL A 23 4.56 0.27 -7.32
CA VAL A 23 4.76 1.14 -6.16
C VAL A 23 6.09 1.89 -6.27
N ASN A 24 7.16 1.21 -6.70
CA ASN A 24 8.44 1.85 -6.97
C ASN A 24 8.31 2.91 -8.07
N ALA A 25 7.59 2.65 -9.15
CA ALA A 25 7.36 3.64 -10.20
C ALA A 25 6.66 4.90 -9.65
N ARG A 26 5.64 4.73 -8.79
CA ARG A 26 4.98 5.87 -8.10
C ARG A 26 5.97 6.67 -7.24
N LEU A 27 6.88 5.99 -6.54
CA LEU A 27 7.94 6.63 -5.74
C LEU A 27 8.98 7.40 -6.57
N GLN A 28 9.13 7.09 -7.86
CA GLN A 28 10.01 7.82 -8.79
C GLN A 28 9.34 9.05 -9.41
N GLU A 29 8.03 9.25 -9.26
CA GLU A 29 7.35 10.40 -9.84
C GLU A 29 7.83 11.71 -9.21
N LYS A 30 8.27 12.68 -10.04
CA LYS A 30 8.78 13.97 -9.56
C LYS A 30 7.81 14.68 -8.59
N LEU A 31 6.50 14.53 -8.80
CA LEU A 31 5.47 15.15 -7.97
C LEU A 31 5.42 14.58 -6.54
N ILE A 32 5.77 13.32 -6.33
CA ILE A 32 5.70 12.69 -5.00
C ILE A 32 6.71 13.29 -4.02
N ASN A 33 7.78 13.91 -4.54
CA ASN A 33 8.82 14.56 -3.75
C ASN A 33 8.41 15.94 -3.22
N ARG A 34 7.26 16.47 -3.65
CA ARG A 34 6.74 17.75 -3.13
C ARG A 34 6.24 17.58 -1.70
N HIS A 35 6.41 18.62 -0.88
CA HIS A 35 5.97 18.61 0.52
C HIS A 35 4.49 18.24 0.70
N VAL A 36 3.60 18.73 -0.18
CA VAL A 36 2.16 18.41 -0.15
C VAL A 36 1.87 16.90 -0.28
N ASN A 37 2.81 16.14 -0.84
CA ASN A 37 2.71 14.70 -1.05
C ASN A 37 3.57 13.90 -0.05
N ALA A 38 4.12 14.53 0.98
CA ALA A 38 4.97 13.86 1.97
C ALA A 38 4.28 12.64 2.62
N ALA A 39 3.01 12.78 2.97
CA ALA A 39 2.19 11.70 3.54
C ALA A 39 1.99 10.53 2.55
N ILE A 40 1.79 10.83 1.26
CA ILE A 40 1.65 9.82 0.21
C ILE A 40 2.97 9.09 0.01
N LYS A 41 4.08 9.84 -0.02
CA LYS A 41 5.42 9.27 -0.12
C LYS A 41 5.75 8.36 1.07
N GLU A 42 5.41 8.78 2.28
CA GLU A 42 5.54 7.99 3.50
C GLU A 42 4.75 6.67 3.39
N GLY A 43 3.47 6.77 3.00
CA GLY A 43 2.60 5.61 2.82
C GLY A 43 3.11 4.62 1.76
N TYR A 44 3.60 5.09 0.61
CA TYR A 44 4.14 4.20 -0.42
C TYR A 44 5.48 3.56 -0.03
N LYS A 45 6.31 4.23 0.77
CA LYS A 45 7.52 3.61 1.33
C LYS A 45 7.16 2.46 2.27
N GLU A 46 6.16 2.68 3.12
CA GLU A 46 5.67 1.63 4.02
C GLU A 46 4.98 0.50 3.24
N ALA A 47 4.18 0.82 2.22
CA ALA A 47 3.58 -0.18 1.33
C ALA A 47 4.65 -1.08 0.69
N LEU A 48 5.78 -0.50 0.26
CA LEU A 48 6.90 -1.26 -0.29
C LEU A 48 7.48 -2.23 0.74
N HIS A 49 7.70 -1.78 1.98
CA HIS A 49 8.16 -2.62 3.07
C HIS A 49 7.19 -3.77 3.36
N ILE A 50 5.89 -3.47 3.45
CA ILE A 50 4.82 -4.45 3.67
C ILE A 50 4.80 -5.52 2.57
N LEU A 51 4.91 -5.12 1.30
CA LEU A 51 4.91 -6.05 0.17
C LEU A 51 6.18 -6.93 0.15
N CYS A 52 7.35 -6.35 0.41
CA CYS A 52 8.62 -7.10 0.44
C CYS A 52 8.67 -8.11 1.59
N GLU A 53 8.22 -7.72 2.77
CA GLU A 53 8.23 -8.57 3.97
C GLU A 53 6.95 -9.42 4.11
N LYS A 54 6.00 -9.29 3.17
CA LYS A 54 4.69 -9.95 3.17
C LYS A 54 3.93 -9.78 4.50
N ILE A 55 3.94 -8.56 5.06
CA ILE A 55 3.26 -8.24 6.31
C ILE A 55 1.74 -8.24 6.10
N THR A 56 1.01 -9.10 6.83
CA THR A 56 -0.44 -9.31 6.64
C THR A 56 -1.30 -8.74 7.77
N THR A 57 -0.71 -7.99 8.70
CA THR A 57 -1.41 -7.34 9.82
C THR A 57 -1.16 -5.84 9.84
N ILE A 58 -2.10 -5.08 10.39
CA ILE A 58 -2.06 -3.62 10.40
C ILE A 58 -1.53 -3.01 11.70
N ASP A 59 -1.35 -3.82 12.74
CA ASP A 59 -1.20 -3.38 14.13
C ASP A 59 -0.01 -2.44 14.35
N ASP A 60 1.11 -2.71 13.68
CA ASP A 60 2.34 -1.94 13.87
C ASP A 60 2.45 -0.73 12.94
N ILE A 61 1.57 -0.59 11.95
CA ILE A 61 1.62 0.51 10.98
C ILE A 61 1.57 1.90 11.64
N PRO A 62 0.73 2.15 12.66
CA PRO A 62 0.73 3.43 13.39
C PRO A 62 2.05 3.78 14.09
N THR A 63 2.89 2.78 14.38
CA THR A 63 4.20 3.03 14.99
C THR A 63 5.21 3.54 13.95
N ARG A 64 5.12 3.04 12.70
CA ARG A 64 6.05 3.34 11.59
C ARG A 64 5.63 4.52 10.72
N VAL A 65 4.33 4.76 10.57
CA VAL A 65 3.77 5.80 9.70
C VAL A 65 2.97 6.80 10.52
N LYS A 66 3.38 8.07 10.46
CA LYS A 66 2.80 9.14 11.31
C LYS A 66 1.55 9.74 10.69
N SER A 67 1.54 9.94 9.38
CA SER A 67 0.41 10.58 8.73
C SER A 67 -0.79 9.63 8.60
N THR A 68 -2.00 10.13 8.84
CA THR A 68 -3.23 9.34 8.64
C THR A 68 -3.35 8.87 7.19
N GLN A 69 -3.05 9.73 6.22
CA GLN A 69 -3.07 9.36 4.81
C GLN A 69 -2.01 8.29 4.48
N GLY A 70 -0.80 8.40 5.03
CA GLY A 70 0.22 7.36 4.84
C GLY A 70 -0.23 6.01 5.40
N ARG A 71 -0.86 6.00 6.59
CA ARG A 71 -1.38 4.77 7.22
C ARG A 71 -2.44 4.10 6.35
N PHE A 72 -3.34 4.88 5.76
CA PHE A 72 -4.34 4.34 4.81
C PHE A 72 -3.68 3.63 3.61
N ILE A 73 -2.63 4.22 3.03
CA ILE A 73 -1.92 3.59 1.90
C ILE A 73 -1.22 2.30 2.34
N ALA A 74 -0.61 2.30 3.53
CA ALA A 74 0.00 1.10 4.10
C ALA A 74 -1.04 -0.01 4.37
N TRP A 75 -2.24 0.33 4.86
CA TRP A 75 -3.35 -0.62 5.01
C TRP A 75 -3.80 -1.22 3.68
N LEU A 76 -3.87 -0.41 2.62
CA LEU A 76 -4.16 -0.95 1.28
C LEU A 76 -3.15 -2.00 0.82
N ALA A 77 -1.88 -1.90 1.24
CA ALA A 77 -0.88 -2.93 0.92
C ALA A 77 -1.15 -4.25 1.66
N VAL A 78 -1.60 -4.18 2.92
CA VAL A 78 -2.05 -5.35 3.68
C VAL A 78 -3.29 -5.95 3.03
N ASP A 79 -4.31 -5.13 2.77
CA ASP A 79 -5.56 -5.55 2.11
C ASP A 79 -5.28 -6.21 0.75
N TYR A 80 -4.32 -5.67 0.00
CA TYR A 80 -3.90 -6.25 -1.28
C TYR A 80 -3.33 -7.66 -1.08
N LEU A 81 -2.39 -7.85 -0.15
CA LEU A 81 -1.75 -9.15 0.11
C LEU A 81 -2.75 -10.24 0.49
N ILE A 82 -3.79 -9.89 1.26
CA ILE A 82 -4.82 -10.82 1.72
C ILE A 82 -6.04 -10.90 0.78
N GLY A 83 -5.96 -10.27 -0.39
CA GLY A 83 -6.98 -10.35 -1.43
C GLY A 83 -8.24 -9.52 -1.19
N GLN A 84 -8.20 -8.56 -0.26
CA GLN A 84 -9.31 -7.65 0.05
C GLN A 84 -9.41 -6.46 -0.91
N CYS A 85 -8.32 -6.09 -1.58
CA CYS A 85 -8.34 -5.11 -2.65
C CYS A 85 -7.51 -5.53 -3.87
N ASP A 86 -7.75 -4.86 -4.99
CA ASP A 86 -6.98 -5.04 -6.22
C ASP A 86 -5.72 -4.16 -6.25
N GLN A 87 -4.78 -4.52 -7.13
CA GLN A 87 -3.54 -3.78 -7.32
C GLN A 87 -3.80 -2.29 -7.64
N LYS A 88 -4.83 -2.02 -8.46
CA LYS A 88 -5.17 -0.66 -8.89
C LYS A 88 -5.58 0.23 -7.73
N THR A 89 -6.28 -0.30 -6.75
CA THR A 89 -6.70 0.40 -5.53
C THR A 89 -5.48 0.88 -4.75
N LEU A 90 -4.46 0.03 -4.60
CA LEU A 90 -3.20 0.40 -3.94
C LEU A 90 -2.38 1.40 -4.76
N VAL A 91 -2.18 1.16 -6.05
CA VAL A 91 -1.21 1.93 -6.86
C VAL A 91 -1.72 3.30 -7.33
N ASN A 92 -3.04 3.53 -7.37
CA ASN A 92 -3.62 4.75 -7.95
C ASN A 92 -4.02 5.83 -6.93
N VAL A 93 -3.42 5.82 -5.73
CA VAL A 93 -3.63 6.90 -4.76
C VAL A 93 -3.20 8.24 -5.39
N PRO A 94 -4.09 9.25 -5.47
CA PRO A 94 -3.80 10.48 -6.23
C PRO A 94 -2.63 11.28 -5.65
N ILE A 95 -1.61 11.54 -6.47
CA ILE A 95 -0.53 12.48 -6.14
C ILE A 95 -0.96 13.89 -6.54
N LYS A 96 -0.92 14.82 -5.59
CA LYS A 96 -1.38 16.19 -5.80
C LYS A 96 -0.43 16.97 -6.71
N LYS A 97 -1.00 17.69 -7.67
CA LYS A 97 -0.28 18.59 -8.59
C LYS A 97 -0.12 20.01 -8.02
N GLN A 98 -0.95 20.38 -7.07
CA GLN A 98 -1.01 21.71 -6.44
C GLN A 98 -1.32 21.51 -4.94
N PRO A 99 -0.97 22.46 -4.06
CA PRO A 99 -1.26 22.41 -2.63
C PRO A 99 -2.74 22.11 -2.30
#